data_AF-A0AAN7IC73-F1
#
_entry.id   AF-A0AAN7IC73-F1
#
_cell.length_a   1.000
_cell.length_b   1.000
_cell.length_c   1.000
_cell.angle_alpha   90.00
_cell.angle_beta   90.00
_cell.angle_gamma   90.00
#
_symmetry.space_group_name_H-M   'P 1'
#
loop_
_entity.id
_entity.type
_entity.pdbx_description
1 polymer ?
#
loop_
_entity_poly.entity_id
_entity_poly.type
_entity_poly.pdbx_seq_one_letter_code
_entity_poly.pdbx_strand_id
1 'polypeptide(L)' 'MLILVPEADAQCRTILDPNGCVLYNCGKQCYEEYKGTGRCLQKSSGLNPTYYCNCIHSCGHTA' A
#
# COMPACT_ATOMS: atom_id res chain seq x y z
N MET A 1 -18.93 32.17 -4.35
CA MET A 1 -19.00 30.71 -4.12
C MET A 1 -17.57 30.22 -4.07
N LEU A 2 -17.03 29.96 -2.88
CA LEU A 2 -15.70 29.36 -2.72
C LEU A 2 -15.88 27.84 -2.82
N ILE A 3 -15.35 27.25 -3.88
CA ILE A 3 -15.27 25.79 -3.99
C ILE A 3 -14.10 25.38 -3.09
N LEU A 4 -14.42 24.90 -1.89
CA LEU A 4 -13.47 24.16 -1.07
C LEU A 4 -13.23 22.83 -1.78
N VAL A 5 -12.14 22.74 -2.54
CA VAL A 5 -11.63 21.44 -2.99
C VAL A 5 -11.12 20.77 -1.71
N PRO A 6 -11.71 19.67 -1.23
CA PRO A 6 -11.14 18.97 -0.10
C PRO A 6 -9.71 18.60 -0.50
N GLU A 7 -8.76 18.93 0.36
CA GLU A 7 -7.38 18.47 0.22
C GLU A 7 -7.46 16.97 -0.03
N ALA A 8 -7.13 16.52 -1.25
CA ALA A 8 -7.17 15.11 -1.56
C ALA A 8 -6.26 14.44 -0.54
N ASP A 9 -6.83 13.59 0.34
CA ASP A 9 -6.09 12.89 1.38
C ASP A 9 -4.85 12.28 0.73
N ALA A 10 -3.68 12.84 1.03
CA ALA A 10 -2.48 12.54 0.28
C ALA A 10 -2.16 11.06 0.51
N GLN A 11 -2.09 10.26 -0.56
CA GLN A 11 -1.83 8.83 -0.45
C GLN A 11 -0.33 8.55 -0.52
N CYS A 12 0.18 7.90 0.51
CA CYS A 12 1.55 7.41 0.64
C CYS A 12 1.62 5.91 0.35
N ARG A 13 2.83 5.45 0.01
CA ARG A 13 3.11 4.05 -0.31
C ARG A 13 4.29 3.55 0.50
N THR A 14 4.09 2.44 1.18
CA THR A 14 5.13 1.75 1.96
C THR A 14 5.28 0.31 1.43
N ILE A 15 6.53 -0.15 1.28
CA ILE A 15 6.80 -1.56 0.93
C ILE A 15 6.98 -2.33 2.23
N LEU A 16 6.06 -3.23 2.54
CA LEU A 16 6.11 -4.03 3.78
C LEU A 16 6.89 -5.33 3.60
N ASP A 17 6.84 -5.92 2.41
CA ASP A 17 7.64 -7.09 2.05
C ASP A 17 8.13 -6.93 0.60
N PRO A 18 9.45 -6.72 0.38
CA PRO A 18 10.01 -6.48 -0.95
C PRO A 18 10.23 -7.75 -1.77
N ASN A 19 10.12 -8.94 -1.17
CA ASN A 19 10.50 -10.21 -1.79
C ASN A 19 9.37 -11.25 -1.82
N GLY A 20 8.28 -11.01 -1.11
CA GLY A 20 7.10 -11.85 -1.13
C GLY A 20 5.83 -11.04 -1.09
N CYS A 21 4.72 -11.70 -1.43
CA CYS A 21 3.41 -11.16 -1.13
C CYS A 21 2.37 -12.27 -0.98
N VAL A 22 1.90 -12.42 0.26
CA VAL A 22 0.65 -13.14 0.54
C VAL A 22 -0.41 -12.07 0.77
N LEU A 23 -1.42 -11.99 -0.12
CA LEU A 23 -2.39 -10.90 -0.13
C LEU A 23 -3.06 -10.66 1.23
N TYR A 24 -3.45 -11.75 1.90
CA TYR A 24 -4.05 -11.67 3.24
C TYR A 24 -3.10 -11.02 4.26
N ASN A 25 -1.85 -11.48 4.33
CA ASN A 25 -0.86 -10.94 5.27
C ASN A 25 -0.52 -9.48 4.95
N CYS A 26 -0.33 -9.15 3.67
CA CYS A 26 -0.06 -7.81 3.21
C CYS A 26 -1.19 -6.83 3.57
N GLY A 27 -2.44 -7.25 3.37
CA GLY A 27 -3.62 -6.48 3.75
C GLY A 27 -3.73 -6.30 5.26
N LYS A 28 -3.59 -7.39 6.02
CA LYS A 28 -3.64 -7.38 7.49
C LYS A 28 -2.59 -6.43 8.07
N GLN A 29 -1.33 -6.59 7.69
CA GLN A 29 -0.22 -5.79 8.20
C GLN A 29 -0.40 -4.29 7.86
N CYS A 30 -0.74 -3.98 6.61
CA CYS A 30 -0.98 -2.60 6.18
C CYS A 30 -2.15 -1.94 6.94
N TYR A 31 -3.20 -2.69 7.26
CA TYR A 31 -4.31 -2.18 8.06
C TYR A 31 -3.94 -2.03 9.54
N GLU A 32 -3.17 -2.96 10.10
CA GLU A 32 -2.74 -2.92 11.50
C GLU A 32 -1.82 -1.71 11.75
N GLU A 33 -0.81 -1.52 10.90
CA GLU A 33 0.22 -0.48 11.05
C GLU A 33 -0.21 0.89 10.51
N TYR A 34 -0.91 0.93 9.37
CA TYR A 34 -1.16 2.18 8.63
C TYR A 34 -2.63 2.54 8.45
N LYS A 35 -3.55 1.67 8.92
CA LYS A 35 -4.98 1.71 8.55
C LYS A 35 -5.20 1.81 7.04
N GLY A 36 -4.24 1.29 6.27
CA GLY A 36 -4.20 1.36 4.82
C GLY A 36 -4.74 0.10 4.15
N THR A 37 -4.57 0.06 2.84
CA THR A 37 -4.90 -1.10 1.99
C THR A 37 -3.62 -1.72 1.44
N GLY A 38 -3.35 -2.98 1.82
CA GLY A 38 -2.25 -3.76 1.28
C GLY A 38 -2.60 -4.37 -0.08
N ARG A 39 -1.66 -4.32 -1.03
CA ARG A 39 -1.78 -4.90 -2.38
C ARG A 39 -0.53 -5.67 -2.76
N CYS A 40 -0.71 -6.81 -3.42
CA CYS A 40 0.40 -7.50 -4.08
C CYS A 40 0.61 -6.92 -5.47
N LEU A 41 1.78 -6.33 -5.69
CA LEU A 41 2.18 -5.79 -6.98
C LEU A 41 3.32 -6.63 -7.55
N GLN A 42 3.30 -6.80 -8.87
CA GLN A 42 4.32 -7.57 -9.57
C GLN A 42 5.63 -6.77 -9.62
N LYS A 43 6.74 -7.42 -9.25
CA LYS A 43 8.09 -6.87 -9.28
C LYS A 43 8.83 -7.25 -10.56
N SER A 44 8.65 -8.48 -11.04
CA SER A 44 9.30 -8.98 -12.27
C SER A 44 8.30 -9.62 -13.23
N SER A 45 8.51 -9.42 -14.53
CA SER A 45 7.77 -10.08 -15.60
C SER A 45 8.45 -11.38 -16.02
N GLY A 46 7.69 -12.38 -16.48
CA GLY A 46 8.20 -13.65 -16.99
C GLY A 46 7.39 -14.87 -16.53
N LEU A 47 7.93 -16.07 -16.78
CA LEU A 47 7.29 -17.35 -16.41
C LEU A 47 7.16 -17.55 -14.89
N ASN A 48 8.03 -16.91 -14.11
CA ASN A 48 8.00 -16.93 -12.64
C ASN A 48 7.97 -15.49 -12.12
N PRO A 49 6.80 -14.81 -12.16
CA PRO A 49 6.69 -13.45 -11.68
C PRO A 49 6.91 -13.40 -10.17
N THR A 50 7.69 -12.43 -9.72
CA THR A 50 7.84 -12.12 -8.29
C THR A 50 6.89 -11.00 -7.91
N TYR A 51 6.43 -10.99 -6.66
CA TYR A 51 5.51 -10.00 -6.13
C TYR A 51 6.08 -9.38 -4.85
N TYR A 52 5.68 -8.14 -4.59
CA TYR A 52 5.98 -7.43 -3.35
C TYR A 52 4.70 -6.88 -2.74
N CYS A 53 4.70 -6.71 -1.43
CA CYS A 53 3.60 -6.10 -0.70
C CYS A 53 3.72 -4.57 -0.72
N ASN A 54 2.76 -3.91 -1.37
CA ASN A 54 2.60 -2.46 -1.40
C ASN A 54 1.43 -2.04 -0.51
N CYS A 55 1.72 -1.32 0.56
CA CYS A 55 0.73 -0.70 1.43
C CYS A 55 0.43 0.72 0.94
N ILE A 56 -0.85 1.00 0.67
CA ILE A 56 -1.34 2.34 0.31
C ILE A 56 -2.09 2.89 1.51
N HIS A 57 -1.69 4.06 2.01
CA HIS A 57 -2.25 4.66 3.22
C HIS A 57 -2.22 6.19 3.16
N SER A 58 -2.96 6.86 4.05
CA SER A 58 -2.89 8.31 4.21
C SER A 58 -1.50 8.74 4.68
N CYS A 59 -0.92 9.75 4.05
CA CYS A 59 0.36 10.33 4.45
C CYS A 59 0.25 10.92 5.87
N GLY A 60 1.32 10.77 6.65
CA GLY A 60 1.34 11.17 8.06
C GLY A 60 0.86 10.07 9.03
N HIS A 61 0.37 8.93 8.53
CA HIS A 61 0.26 7.72 9.33
C HIS A 61 1.65 7.10 9.46
N THR A 62 2.29 7.31 10.60
CA THR A 62 3.53 6.63 11.01
C THR A 62 3.22 5.72 12.19
N ALA A 63 3.53 4.44 12.05
CA ALA A 63 3.60 3.49 13.16
C ALA A 63 4.75 3.87 14.12
#